data_AF-A0A5N5Q659-F1
#
_entry.id   AF-A0A5N5Q659-F1
#
_cell.length_a   1.000
_cell.length_b   1.000
_cell.length_c   1.000
_cell.angle_alpha   90.00
_cell.angle_beta   90.00
_cell.angle_gamma   90.00
#
_symmetry.space_group_name_H-M   'P 1'
#
loop_
_entity.id
_entity.type
_entity.pdbx_description
1 polymer ?
#
loop_
_entity_poly.entity_id
_entity_poly.type
_entity_poly.pdbx_seq_one_letter_code
_entity_poly.pdbx_strand_id
1 'polypeptide(L)'
;MFSTGLVVGLDSSGNIDVEFEVNSTTFKDLVYQPILHTLASGGTVNGSNIASVTYDSVGAVDLVINNLDTAIDHPYHMHGMTFWIVAEGSGSMTLEEAESISYNTTNPIRRDTHIIPAGTWAVLRFIADNPGVWCKCGG
;
A
#
# COMPACT_ATOMS: atom_id res chain seq x y z
N MET A 1 5.35 2.22 6.00
CA MET A 1 3.97 2.64 6.32
C MET A 1 3.40 3.34 5.10
N PHE A 2 2.16 3.00 4.73
CA PHE A 2 1.40 3.62 3.65
C PHE A 2 0.12 4.24 4.22
N SER A 3 -0.16 5.47 3.82
CA SER A 3 -1.39 6.19 4.15
C SER A 3 -2.14 6.51 2.88
N THR A 4 -3.41 6.13 2.80
CA THR A 4 -4.26 6.45 1.65
C THR A 4 -5.16 7.62 1.90
N GLY A 5 -5.47 8.34 0.84
CA GLY A 5 -6.47 9.40 0.86
C GLY A 5 -7.04 9.67 -0.53
N LEU A 6 -8.18 10.34 -0.52
CA LEU A 6 -8.87 10.87 -1.68
C LEU A 6 -8.51 12.34 -1.91
N VAL A 7 -8.08 12.67 -3.11
CA VAL A 7 -7.88 14.04 -3.56
C VAL A 7 -8.94 14.38 -4.61
N VAL A 8 -9.61 15.52 -4.41
CA VAL A 8 -10.57 16.07 -5.36
C VAL A 8 -10.01 17.37 -5.89
N GLY A 9 -9.77 17.40 -7.20
CA GLY A 9 -9.22 18.54 -7.93
C GLY A 9 -10.03 18.90 -9.16
N LEU A 10 -9.48 19.80 -9.97
CA LEU A 10 -9.97 20.07 -11.33
C LEU A 10 -8.88 19.69 -12.33
N ASP A 11 -9.26 19.00 -13.39
CA ASP A 11 -8.35 18.72 -14.51
C ASP A 11 -8.05 20.00 -15.31
N SER A 12 -7.13 19.89 -16.27
CA SER A 12 -6.75 21.01 -17.17
C SER A 12 -7.91 21.57 -18.01
N SER A 13 -9.04 20.86 -18.10
CA SER A 13 -10.25 21.27 -18.80
C SER A 13 -11.34 21.83 -17.86
N GLY A 14 -11.05 21.90 -16.55
CA GLY A 14 -11.99 22.37 -15.53
C GLY A 14 -13.04 21.34 -15.11
N ASN A 15 -12.85 20.05 -15.46
CA ASN A 15 -13.71 18.97 -14.96
C ASN A 15 -13.24 18.53 -13.57
N ILE A 16 -14.17 18.01 -12.77
CA ILE A 16 -13.82 17.38 -11.49
C ILE A 16 -12.94 16.17 -11.76
N ASP A 17 -11.77 16.17 -11.13
CA ASP A 17 -10.83 15.05 -11.12
C ASP A 17 -10.76 14.48 -9.71
N VAL A 18 -10.86 13.16 -9.60
CA VAL A 18 -10.89 12.45 -8.33
C VAL A 18 -9.78 11.40 -8.38
N GLU A 19 -8.74 11.62 -7.59
CA GLU A 19 -7.57 10.77 -7.56
C GLU A 19 -7.42 10.10 -6.18
N PHE A 20 -6.97 8.86 -6.18
CA PHE A 20 -6.56 8.16 -4.97
C PHE A 20 -5.05 8.21 -4.82
N GLU A 21 -4.59 8.57 -3.63
CA GLU A 21 -3.18 8.72 -3.33
C GLU A 21 -2.72 7.72 -2.28
N VAL A 22 -1.45 7.33 -2.38
CA VAL A 22 -0.71 6.68 -1.30
C VAL A 22 0.46 7.58 -0.96
N ASN A 23 0.60 7.99 0.31
CA ASN A 23 1.66 8.89 0.76
C ASN A 23 1.78 10.17 -0.12
N SER A 24 0.65 10.81 -0.41
CA SER A 24 0.56 12.01 -1.27
C SER A 24 1.07 11.81 -2.70
N THR A 25 0.96 10.59 -3.22
CA THR A 25 1.35 10.24 -4.59
C THR A 25 0.24 9.45 -5.27
N THR A 26 -0.31 9.98 -6.36
CA THR A 26 -1.20 9.25 -7.27
C THR A 26 -0.39 8.31 -8.16
N PHE A 27 -0.83 7.05 -8.26
CA PHE A 27 -0.20 6.09 -9.16
C PHE A 27 -0.40 6.49 -10.63
N LYS A 28 0.69 6.63 -11.37
CA LYS A 28 0.67 6.88 -12.83
C LYS A 28 1.17 5.65 -13.58
N ASP A 29 0.28 5.02 -14.33
CA ASP A 29 0.63 3.90 -15.21
C ASP A 29 1.35 4.41 -16.47
N LEU A 30 2.66 4.20 -16.52
CA LEU A 30 3.47 4.46 -17.71
C LEU A 30 3.61 3.17 -18.51
N VAL A 31 2.61 2.88 -19.34
CA VAL A 31 2.49 1.63 -20.12
C VAL A 31 3.77 1.28 -20.91
N TYR A 32 4.48 2.29 -21.43
CA TYR A 32 5.71 2.11 -22.21
C TYR A 32 7.00 2.16 -21.37
N GLN A 33 6.87 2.27 -20.05
CA GLN A 33 7.99 2.30 -19.10
C GLN A 33 7.67 1.42 -17.88
N PRO A 34 7.58 0.08 -18.06
CA PRO A 34 7.28 -0.82 -16.94
C PRO A 34 8.38 -0.75 -15.88
N ILE A 35 7.96 -0.74 -14.60
CA ILE A 35 8.85 -0.52 -13.46
C ILE A 35 9.91 -1.64 -13.39
N LEU A 36 9.50 -2.90 -13.57
CA LEU A 36 10.43 -4.03 -13.52
C LEU A 36 11.53 -3.92 -14.58
N HIS A 37 11.19 -3.53 -15.81
CA HIS A 37 12.18 -3.30 -16.87
C HIS A 37 13.11 -2.12 -16.54
N THR A 38 12.54 -1.04 -16.00
CA THR A 38 13.29 0.15 -15.59
C THR A 38 14.35 -0.21 -14.55
N LEU A 39 13.96 -0.94 -13.50
CA LEU A 39 14.87 -1.40 -12.45
C LEU A 39 15.90 -2.41 -12.95
N ALA A 40 15.48 -3.40 -13.75
CA ALA A 40 16.37 -4.41 -14.33
C ALA A 40 17.44 -3.81 -15.26
N SER A 41 17.15 -2.64 -15.84
CA SER A 41 18.09 -1.88 -16.69
C SER A 41 19.00 -0.94 -15.88
N GLY A 42 18.94 -0.97 -14.54
CA GLY A 42 19.70 -0.07 -13.66
C GLY A 42 19.09 1.33 -13.49
N GLY A 43 17.84 1.53 -13.90
CA GLY A 43 17.09 2.75 -13.66
C GLY A 43 16.53 2.83 -12.23
N THR A 44 15.80 3.91 -11.95
CA THR A 44 15.17 4.17 -10.65
C THR A 44 13.66 4.38 -10.77
N VAL A 45 12.93 4.17 -9.68
CA VAL A 45 11.50 4.48 -9.60
C VAL A 45 11.31 5.98 -9.37
N ASN A 46 10.42 6.59 -10.13
CA ASN A 46 10.03 7.99 -9.91
C ASN A 46 9.00 8.06 -8.77
N GLY A 47 9.44 8.53 -7.60
CA GLY A 47 8.59 8.68 -6.42
C GLY A 47 7.42 9.67 -6.57
N SER A 48 7.44 10.54 -7.60
CA SER A 48 6.31 11.43 -7.92
C SER A 48 5.21 10.75 -8.73
N ASN A 49 5.46 9.55 -9.25
CA ASN A 49 4.50 8.77 -10.03
C ASN A 49 4.01 7.53 -9.26
N ILE A 50 4.81 7.04 -8.31
CA ILE A 50 4.59 5.78 -7.63
C ILE A 50 5.10 5.89 -6.19
N ALA A 51 4.22 5.66 -5.21
CA ALA A 51 4.66 5.36 -3.86
C ALA A 51 5.17 3.92 -3.79
N SER A 52 6.43 3.74 -3.43
CA SER A 52 7.06 2.42 -3.37
C SER A 52 7.92 2.25 -2.12
N VAL A 53 8.09 1.00 -1.71
CA VAL A 53 9.07 0.59 -0.70
C VAL A 53 9.85 -0.60 -1.25
N THR A 54 11.16 -0.62 -0.97
CA THR A 54 12.07 -1.67 -1.44
C THR A 54 12.57 -2.49 -0.26
N TYR A 55 12.63 -3.81 -0.42
CA TYR A 55 13.17 -4.74 0.56
C TYR A 55 14.33 -5.51 -0.07
N ASP A 56 15.56 -5.24 0.40
CA ASP A 56 16.79 -5.82 -0.17
C ASP A 56 17.22 -7.14 0.48
N SER A 57 16.42 -7.66 1.42
CA SER A 57 16.71 -8.90 2.13
C SER A 57 15.44 -9.71 2.37
N VAL A 58 15.61 -11.04 2.39
CA VAL A 58 14.52 -11.96 2.71
C VAL A 58 14.21 -11.86 4.19
N GLY A 59 12.94 -11.61 4.51
CA GLY A 59 12.49 -11.50 5.90
C GLY A 59 10.99 -11.26 6.02
N ALA A 60 10.51 -11.35 7.26
CA ALA A 60 9.16 -10.92 7.59
C ALA A 60 9.09 -9.39 7.59
N VAL A 61 8.06 -8.86 6.94
CA VAL A 61 7.80 -7.44 6.80
C VAL A 61 6.42 -7.14 7.33
N ASP A 62 6.30 -6.10 8.15
CA ASP A 62 5.03 -5.53 8.57
C ASP A 62 4.73 -4.25 7.78
N LEU A 63 3.70 -4.32 6.96
CA LEU A 63 3.17 -3.19 6.23
C LEU A 63 1.96 -2.61 6.96
N VAL A 64 2.17 -1.48 7.61
CA VAL A 64 1.08 -0.66 8.17
C VAL A 64 0.40 0.11 7.04
N ILE A 65 -0.92 -0.03 6.95
CA ILE A 65 -1.77 0.66 6.00
C ILE A 65 -2.82 1.45 6.77
N ASN A 66 -2.82 2.77 6.59
CA ASN A 66 -3.83 3.68 7.12
C ASN A 66 -4.82 4.05 6.02
N ASN A 67 -6.09 3.73 6.20
CA ASN A 67 -7.16 4.26 5.37
C ASN A 67 -7.67 5.58 5.97
N LEU A 68 -7.17 6.71 5.48
CA LEU A 68 -7.59 8.03 5.98
C LEU A 68 -8.89 8.53 5.33
N ASP A 69 -9.41 7.82 4.33
CA ASP A 69 -10.72 8.12 3.77
C ASP A 69 -11.80 7.77 4.79
N THR A 70 -12.63 8.75 5.13
CA THR A 70 -13.67 8.62 6.16
C THR A 70 -15.00 8.10 5.62
N ALA A 71 -15.11 7.93 4.29
CA ALA A 71 -16.35 7.55 3.62
C ALA A 71 -16.25 6.29 2.75
N ILE A 72 -15.04 5.81 2.44
CA ILE A 72 -14.82 4.73 1.47
C ILE A 72 -13.96 3.63 2.09
N ASP A 73 -14.45 2.39 1.94
CA ASP A 73 -13.69 1.19 2.27
C ASP A 73 -12.75 0.84 1.12
N HIS A 74 -11.53 0.43 1.46
CA HIS A 74 -10.51 0.16 0.45
C HIS A 74 -10.12 -1.32 0.44
N PRO A 75 -10.37 -2.07 -0.65
CA PRO A 75 -9.79 -3.39 -0.83
C PRO A 75 -8.29 -3.27 -1.16
N TYR A 76 -7.45 -4.05 -0.48
CA TYR A 76 -6.02 -4.15 -0.74
C TYR A 76 -5.68 -5.55 -1.21
N HIS A 77 -5.36 -5.68 -2.50
CA HIS A 77 -4.79 -6.90 -3.08
C HIS A 77 -3.27 -6.78 -3.22
N MET A 78 -2.52 -7.82 -2.82
CA MET A 78 -1.07 -7.90 -3.04
C MET A 78 -0.74 -8.97 -4.08
N HIS A 79 -0.01 -8.56 -5.12
CA HIS A 79 0.46 -9.48 -6.16
C HIS A 79 1.66 -10.30 -5.67
N GLY A 80 1.77 -11.54 -6.16
CA GLY A 80 2.97 -12.38 -5.98
C GLY A 80 3.16 -12.95 -4.57
N MET A 81 2.28 -12.63 -3.62
CA MET A 81 2.35 -13.10 -2.24
C MET A 81 0.97 -13.11 -1.56
N THR A 82 0.92 -13.80 -0.42
CA THR A 82 -0.17 -13.71 0.55
C THR A 82 0.37 -13.07 1.82
N PHE A 83 -0.49 -12.45 2.60
CA PHE A 83 -0.16 -11.83 3.88
C PHE A 83 -1.05 -12.33 5.00
N TRP A 84 -0.55 -12.16 6.23
CA TRP A 84 -1.31 -12.32 7.46
C TRP A 84 -1.82 -10.98 7.94
N ILE A 85 -3.06 -10.94 8.42
CA ILE A 85 -3.62 -9.76 9.08
C ILE A 85 -3.29 -9.89 10.57
N VAL A 86 -2.30 -9.14 11.05
CA VAL A 86 -1.73 -9.33 12.40
C VAL A 86 -2.23 -8.30 13.42
N ALA A 87 -2.78 -7.18 12.98
CA ALA A 87 -3.46 -6.20 13.81
C ALA A 87 -4.35 -5.30 12.95
N GLU A 88 -5.44 -4.80 13.52
CA GLU A 88 -6.35 -3.82 12.91
C GLU A 88 -6.95 -2.93 13.99
N GLY A 89 -7.37 -1.72 13.63
CA GLY A 89 -8.02 -0.81 14.57
C GLY A 89 -8.55 0.46 13.92
N SER A 90 -9.22 1.29 14.72
CA SER A 90 -9.79 2.55 14.26
C SER A 90 -8.77 3.69 14.27
N GLY A 91 -9.03 4.72 13.47
CA GLY A 91 -8.18 5.90 13.35
C GLY A 91 -6.99 5.67 12.43
N SER A 92 -5.87 6.31 12.75
CA SER A 92 -4.60 6.17 12.03
C SER A 92 -3.52 5.68 12.98
N MET A 93 -2.73 4.72 12.53
CA MET A 93 -1.55 4.19 13.21
C MET A 93 -0.33 5.05 12.89
N THR A 94 0.38 5.49 13.93
CA THR A 94 1.73 6.08 13.83
C THR A 94 2.81 5.02 13.92
N LEU A 95 4.06 5.36 13.58
CA LEU A 95 5.18 4.42 13.66
C LEU A 95 5.47 4.01 15.12
N GLU A 96 5.39 4.95 16.06
CA GLU A 96 5.58 4.70 17.50
C GLU A 96 4.52 3.75 18.07
N GLU A 97 3.26 3.91 17.66
CA GLU A 97 2.19 2.99 18.04
C GLU A 97 2.41 1.60 17.44
N ALA A 98 2.84 1.52 16.18
CA ALA A 98 3.14 0.25 15.53
C ALA A 98 4.28 -0.53 16.22
N GLU A 99 5.23 0.18 16.83
CA GLU A 99 6.32 -0.42 17.61
C GLU A 99 5.89 -0.90 19.00
N SER A 100 4.78 -0.39 19.53
CA SER A 100 4.34 -0.63 20.91
C SER A 100 3.13 -1.58 21.03
N ILE A 101 2.41 -1.84 19.95
CA ILE A 101 1.24 -2.75 19.98
C ILE A 101 1.62 -4.23 20.01
N SER A 102 0.69 -5.06 20.49
CA SER A 102 0.81 -6.51 20.42
C SER A 102 0.20 -7.03 19.12
N TYR A 103 1.00 -7.77 18.35
CA TYR A 103 0.56 -8.42 17.11
C TYR A 103 -0.01 -9.82 17.36
N ASN A 104 -1.12 -10.15 16.70
CA ASN A 104 -1.62 -11.52 16.67
C ASN A 104 -0.72 -12.40 15.79
N THR A 105 0.10 -13.21 16.44
CA THR A 105 0.98 -14.20 15.79
C THR A 105 0.45 -15.64 15.91
N THR A 106 -0.73 -15.83 16.52
CA THR A 106 -1.32 -17.15 16.73
C THR A 106 -2.37 -17.43 15.66
N ASN A 107 -1.93 -18.08 14.58
CA ASN A 107 -2.77 -18.46 13.43
C ASN A 107 -3.66 -17.31 12.89
N PRO A 108 -3.09 -16.12 12.58
CA PRO A 108 -3.85 -15.04 11.96
C PRO A 108 -4.38 -15.45 10.57
N ILE A 109 -5.44 -14.78 10.12
CA ILE A 109 -6.00 -14.98 8.78
C ILE A 109 -4.92 -14.67 7.74
N ARG A 110 -4.73 -15.60 6.79
CA ARG A 110 -3.80 -15.46 5.66
C ARG A 110 -4.57 -15.37 4.35
N ARG A 111 -4.37 -14.30 3.57
CA ARG A 111 -5.04 -14.08 2.28
C ARG A 111 -4.24 -13.12 1.38
N ASP A 112 -4.71 -12.88 0.16
CA ASP A 112 -4.09 -11.95 -0.79
C ASP A 112 -4.85 -10.63 -0.96
N THR A 113 -6.08 -10.57 -0.45
CA THR A 113 -6.98 -9.43 -0.58
C THR A 113 -7.67 -9.15 0.74
N HIS A 114 -7.62 -7.92 1.26
CA HIS A 114 -8.31 -7.57 2.50
C HIS A 114 -8.90 -6.17 2.41
N ILE A 115 -10.12 -5.99 2.96
CA ILE A 115 -10.79 -4.69 2.97
C ILE A 115 -10.38 -3.97 4.25
N ILE A 116 -9.86 -2.75 4.11
CA ILE A 116 -9.58 -1.85 5.23
C ILE A 116 -10.71 -0.80 5.25
N PRO A 117 -11.61 -0.84 6.25
CA PRO A 117 -12.73 0.08 6.32
C PRO A 117 -12.31 1.55 6.39
N ALA A 118 -13.25 2.44 6.06
CA ALA A 118 -13.07 3.88 6.16
C ALA A 118 -12.60 4.32 7.57
N GLY A 119 -11.56 5.16 7.64
CA GLY A 119 -11.04 5.71 8.90
C GLY A 119 -10.42 4.66 9.83
N THR A 120 -9.87 3.57 9.29
CA THR A 120 -9.23 2.48 10.04
C THR A 120 -7.83 2.18 9.52
N TRP A 121 -7.11 1.32 10.22
CA TRP A 121 -5.80 0.83 9.83
C TRP A 121 -5.71 -0.69 9.96
N ALA A 122 -4.80 -1.28 9.17
CA ALA A 122 -4.42 -2.68 9.29
C ALA A 122 -2.91 -2.85 9.18
N VAL A 123 -2.37 -3.85 9.86
CA VAL A 123 -0.99 -4.30 9.72
C VAL A 123 -0.97 -5.64 9.01
N LEU A 124 -0.41 -5.64 7.81
CA LEU A 124 -0.29 -6.81 6.95
C LEU A 124 1.15 -7.33 7.04
N ARG A 125 1.32 -8.55 7.54
CA ARG A 125 2.61 -9.23 7.59
C ARG A 125 2.79 -10.12 6.36
N PHE A 126 3.91 -10.01 5.67
CA PHE A 126 4.28 -10.92 4.58
C PHE A 126 5.76 -11.28 4.64
N ILE A 127 6.17 -12.28 3.86
CA ILE A 127 7.58 -12.62 3.69
C ILE A 127 8.07 -12.04 2.37
N ALA A 128 9.13 -11.24 2.39
CA ALA A 128 9.77 -10.69 1.21
C ALA A 128 10.75 -11.70 0.58
N ASP A 129 10.25 -12.86 0.14
CA ASP A 129 11.06 -13.97 -0.42
C ASP A 129 10.94 -14.13 -1.95
N ASN A 130 10.15 -13.27 -2.60
CA ASN A 130 9.87 -13.33 -4.04
C ASN A 130 10.39 -12.05 -4.74
N PRO A 131 11.59 -12.07 -5.36
CA PRO A 131 12.15 -10.91 -6.05
C PRO A 131 11.27 -10.44 -7.22
N GLY A 132 10.90 -9.17 -7.22
CA GLY A 132 10.07 -8.59 -8.27
C GLY A 132 9.53 -7.22 -7.90
N VAL A 133 8.65 -6.71 -8.77
CA VAL A 133 7.86 -5.51 -8.50
C VAL A 133 6.40 -5.94 -8.35
N TRP A 134 5.85 -5.75 -7.16
CA TRP A 134 4.52 -6.22 -6.80
C TRP A 134 3.63 -5.01 -6.52
N CYS A 135 2.66 -4.77 -7.39
CA CYS A 135 1.74 -3.65 -7.24
C CYS A 135 0.59 -4.01 -6.29
N LYS A 136 0.07 -3.00 -5.59
CA LYS A 136 -1.30 -3.06 -5.04
C LYS A 136 -2.26 -2.80 -6.20
N CYS A 137 -3.32 -3.59 -6.30
CA CYS A 137 -4.48 -3.25 -7.12
C CYS A 137 -5.74 -3.37 -6.26
N GLY A 138 -6.49 -2.28 -6.10
CA GLY A 138 -7.75 -2.27 -5.37
C GLY A 138 -8.44 -0.99 -5.78
N GLY A 139 -9.49 -1.14 -6.58
CA GLY A 139 -10.27 -0.03 -7.12
C GLY A 139 -11.26 0.54 -6.12
#